data_AF-A0A923VMB5-F1
#
_entry.id   AF-A0A923VMB5-F1
#
_cell.length_a   1.000
_cell.length_b   1.000
_cell.length_c   1.000
_cell.angle_alpha   90.00
_cell.angle_beta   90.00
_cell.angle_gamma   90.00
#
_symmetry.space_group_name_H-M   'P 1'
#
loop_
_entity.id
_entity.type
_entity.pdbx_description
1 polymer ?
#
loop_
_entity_poly.entity_id
_entity_poly.type
_entity_poly.pdbx_seq_one_letter_code
_entity_poly.pdbx_strand_id
1 'polypeptide(L)'
;MKKTLGILIIAIAAINACKPKKVTEAVIVKPVEKDTVKPKMTVVNPINDSITHYNPEIKEIVSVFCLNCHYQKAYITDLSSYKVLKASADKGQLYHYLFEKKSMPPRGKPQPSPAQFEELRKWIRIGAPE
;
A
#
# COMPACT_ATOMS: atom_id res chain seq x y z
N MET A 1 -65.34 -5.34 20.51
CA MET A 1 -65.38 -6.65 19.79
C MET A 1 -64.46 -6.55 18.57
N LYS A 2 -63.77 -7.66 18.20
CA LYS A 2 -62.74 -7.84 17.15
C LYS A 2 -61.34 -7.39 17.61
N LYS A 3 -60.48 -8.20 18.24
CA LYS A 3 -59.75 -9.45 17.83
C LYS A 3 -59.03 -9.31 16.49
N THR A 4 -57.69 -9.25 16.49
CA THR A 4 -56.71 -10.12 15.77
C THR A 4 -55.30 -9.48 15.82
N LEU A 5 -54.29 -10.18 16.38
CA LEU A 5 -53.36 -11.11 15.70
C LEU A 5 -52.27 -10.29 14.96
N GLY A 6 -51.02 -10.16 15.40
CA GLY A 6 -50.13 -11.14 16.02
C GLY A 6 -49.34 -11.88 14.94
N ILE A 7 -48.27 -11.29 14.38
CA ILE A 7 -47.24 -12.03 13.64
C ILE A 7 -45.85 -11.55 14.05
N LEU A 8 -45.20 -12.47 14.76
CA LEU A 8 -43.81 -12.56 15.16
C LEU A 8 -42.99 -12.91 13.90
N ILE A 9 -42.06 -12.04 13.48
CA ILE A 9 -41.03 -12.42 12.50
C ILE A 9 -39.74 -12.72 13.27
N ILE A 10 -39.41 -14.00 13.24
CA ILE A 10 -38.29 -14.66 13.91
C ILE A 10 -36.99 -14.24 13.23
N ALA A 11 -36.06 -13.71 14.03
CA ALA A 11 -34.68 -13.48 13.63
C ALA A 11 -33.99 -14.84 13.37
N ILE A 12 -33.55 -15.07 12.13
CA ILE A 12 -32.68 -16.20 11.80
C ILE A 12 -31.25 -15.67 11.72
N ALA A 13 -30.53 -15.77 12.84
CA ALA A 13 -29.08 -15.62 12.86
C ALA A 13 -28.44 -16.88 12.27
N ALA A 14 -27.98 -16.80 11.02
CA ALA A 14 -27.16 -17.85 10.42
C ALA A 14 -25.73 -17.78 11.00
N ILE A 15 -25.51 -18.53 12.08
CA ILE A 15 -24.18 -18.77 12.63
C ILE A 15 -23.50 -19.81 11.74
N ASN A 16 -22.77 -19.34 10.72
CA ASN A 16 -22.01 -20.21 9.83
C ASN A 16 -20.75 -20.65 10.58
N ALA A 17 -20.81 -21.85 11.17
CA ALA A 17 -19.71 -22.48 11.89
C ALA A 17 -18.61 -22.92 10.92
N CYS A 18 -17.61 -22.05 10.71
CA CYS A 18 -16.33 -22.44 10.11
C CYS A 18 -15.59 -23.39 11.06
N LYS A 19 -15.64 -24.69 10.78
CA LYS A 19 -14.80 -25.69 11.46
C LYS A 19 -13.33 -25.47 11.06
N PRO A 20 -12.38 -25.36 12.00
CA PRO A 20 -10.97 -25.35 11.66
C PRO A 20 -10.54 -26.71 11.13
N LYS A 21 -10.01 -26.73 9.91
CA LYS A 21 -9.41 -27.92 9.28
C LYS A 21 -8.10 -28.24 10.01
N LYS A 22 -8.04 -29.40 10.66
CA LYS A 22 -6.82 -29.96 11.25
C LYS A 22 -5.81 -30.19 10.12
N VAL A 23 -4.74 -29.41 10.08
CA VAL A 23 -3.60 -29.65 9.18
C VAL A 23 -2.59 -30.48 9.97
N THR A 24 -2.63 -31.79 9.78
CA THR A 24 -1.52 -32.70 10.05
C THR A 24 -0.75 -32.87 8.76
N GLU A 25 0.48 -32.37 8.69
CA GLU A 25 1.67 -33.17 8.37
C GLU A 25 2.90 -32.25 8.40
N ALA A 26 3.81 -32.54 9.33
CA ALA A 26 5.11 -31.90 9.39
C ALA A 26 5.99 -32.54 8.30
N VAL A 27 6.01 -31.92 7.11
CA VAL A 27 7.07 -32.18 6.14
C VAL A 27 8.30 -31.41 6.60
N ILE A 28 9.28 -32.15 7.13
CA ILE A 28 10.62 -31.65 7.42
C ILE A 28 11.29 -31.40 6.07
N VAL A 29 11.06 -30.21 5.52
CA VAL A 29 11.87 -29.69 4.42
C VAL A 29 13.10 -29.07 5.06
N LYS A 30 14.28 -29.59 4.71
CA LYS A 30 15.58 -29.03 5.12
C LYS A 30 15.62 -27.52 4.82
N PRO A 31 16.21 -26.68 5.69
CA PRO A 31 16.34 -25.27 5.39
C PRO A 31 17.24 -25.12 4.18
N VAL A 32 16.67 -24.72 3.04
CA VAL A 32 17.46 -24.10 1.99
C VAL A 32 17.70 -22.69 2.48
N GLU A 33 18.92 -22.43 2.90
CA GLU A 33 19.50 -21.09 3.11
C GLU A 33 19.27 -20.30 1.83
N LYS A 34 18.12 -19.63 1.77
CA LYS A 34 17.88 -18.56 0.82
C LYS A 34 18.56 -17.36 1.44
N ASP A 35 19.78 -17.10 1.00
CA ASP A 35 20.51 -15.87 1.27
C ASP A 35 19.64 -14.67 0.88
N THR A 36 18.79 -14.25 1.81
CA THR A 36 18.20 -12.94 1.85
C THR A 36 19.29 -11.99 2.29
N VAL A 37 20.19 -11.65 1.35
CA VAL A 37 20.89 -10.37 1.43
C VAL A 37 19.86 -9.29 1.12
N LYS A 38 19.01 -8.98 2.09
CA LYS A 38 18.37 -7.68 2.16
C LYS A 38 19.50 -6.72 2.58
N PRO A 39 19.80 -5.64 1.82
CA PRO A 39 20.72 -4.63 2.29
C PRO A 39 20.24 -4.14 3.66
N LYS A 40 21.08 -4.35 4.66
CA LYS A 40 20.85 -3.93 6.04
C LYS A 40 20.96 -2.40 6.08
N MET A 41 19.86 -1.70 5.86
CA MET A 41 19.76 -0.30 6.28
C MET A 41 19.71 -0.29 7.80
N THR A 42 20.87 0.04 8.37
CA THR A 42 21.07 0.14 9.81
C THR A 42 20.44 1.45 10.24
N VAL A 43 19.27 1.35 10.88
CA VAL A 43 18.59 2.47 11.54
C VAL A 43 19.38 2.81 12.79
N VAL A 44 20.04 3.97 12.80
CA VAL A 44 20.42 4.63 14.06
C VAL A 44 20.36 6.15 13.93
N ASN A 45 19.79 6.72 15.00
CA ASN A 45 19.92 8.06 15.55
C ASN A 45 18.89 9.16 15.24
N PRO A 46 18.64 10.02 16.25
CA PRO A 46 17.34 10.63 16.51
C PRO A 46 17.25 12.06 15.96
N ILE A 47 15.99 12.42 15.67
CA ILE A 47 15.38 13.76 15.57
C ILE A 47 16.38 14.93 15.63
N ASN A 48 16.80 15.40 14.46
CA ASN A 48 17.31 16.75 14.27
C ASN A 48 16.35 17.50 13.35
N ASP A 49 15.75 18.55 13.89
CA ASP A 49 14.57 19.27 13.41
C ASP A 49 14.92 20.30 12.31
N SER A 50 15.74 19.89 11.32
CA SER A 50 16.07 20.72 10.15
C SER A 50 16.66 19.91 8.99
N ILE A 51 15.95 18.89 8.51
CA ILE A 51 16.36 18.09 7.35
C ILE A 51 15.23 18.12 6.31
N THR A 52 15.33 19.03 5.34
CA THR A 52 14.51 19.05 4.11
C THR A 52 15.03 18.00 3.13
N HIS A 53 15.00 16.71 3.49
CA HIS A 53 15.47 15.64 2.60
C HIS A 53 14.37 14.64 2.35
N TYR A 54 13.70 14.85 1.20
CA TYR A 54 12.84 13.88 0.54
C TYR A 54 13.30 12.43 0.81
N ASN A 55 12.46 11.65 1.50
CA ASN A 55 12.73 10.28 1.91
C ASN A 55 13.39 9.50 0.76
N PRO A 56 14.63 9.00 0.94
CA PRO A 56 15.41 8.42 -0.15
C PRO A 56 14.78 7.15 -0.72
N GLU A 57 14.07 6.37 0.10
CA GLU A 57 13.36 5.16 -0.36
C GLU A 57 12.18 5.54 -1.26
N ILE A 58 11.42 6.57 -0.89
CA ILE A 58 10.31 7.08 -1.70
C ILE A 58 10.85 7.70 -2.99
N LYS A 59 11.97 8.42 -2.91
CA LYS A 59 12.66 8.98 -4.08
C LYS A 59 13.05 7.91 -5.08
N GLU A 60 13.61 6.79 -4.61
CA GLU A 60 13.97 5.66 -5.47
C GLU A 60 12.74 5.01 -6.10
N ILE A 61 11.68 4.78 -5.33
CA ILE A 61 10.44 4.20 -5.87
C ILE A 61 9.84 5.11 -6.95
N VAL A 62 9.75 6.42 -6.70
CA VAL A 62 9.20 7.36 -7.69
C VAL A 62 10.07 7.44 -8.93
N SER A 63 11.40 7.48 -8.80
CA SER A 63 12.30 7.57 -9.94
C SER A 63 12.20 6.34 -10.86
N VAL A 64 12.15 5.14 -10.28
CA VAL A 64 12.12 3.88 -11.03
C VAL A 64 10.75 3.62 -11.65
N PHE A 65 9.67 3.81 -10.88
CA PHE A 65 8.34 3.31 -11.26
C PHE A 65 7.40 4.39 -11.82
N CYS A 66 7.67 5.68 -11.56
CA CYS A 66 6.78 6.77 -11.97
C CYS A 66 7.37 7.63 -13.09
N LEU A 67 8.63 8.05 -12.96
CA LEU A 67 9.20 9.09 -13.84
C LEU A 67 9.35 8.66 -15.30
N ASN A 68 9.41 7.36 -15.60
CA ASN A 68 9.40 6.87 -16.98
C ASN A 68 8.17 7.33 -17.79
N CYS A 69 7.03 7.56 -17.12
CA CYS A 69 5.81 8.09 -17.73
C CYS A 69 5.49 9.52 -17.29
N HIS A 70 5.95 9.92 -16.11
CA HIS A 70 5.64 11.20 -15.47
C HIS A 70 6.78 12.22 -15.50
N TYR A 71 7.75 12.10 -16.43
CA TYR A 71 8.81 13.09 -16.63
C TYR A 71 8.61 13.86 -17.93
N GLN A 72 8.42 15.18 -17.84
CA GLN A 72 8.37 16.12 -18.97
C GLN A 72 7.40 15.71 -20.10
N LYS A 73 6.23 15.15 -19.75
CA LYS A 73 5.18 14.80 -20.72
C LYS A 73 4.08 15.86 -20.71
N ALA A 74 3.74 16.39 -21.88
CA ALA A 74 2.75 17.46 -22.00
C ALA A 74 1.31 17.06 -21.60
N TYR A 75 0.98 15.78 -21.64
CA TYR A 75 -0.39 15.26 -21.46
C TYR A 75 -0.61 14.54 -20.11
N ILE A 76 0.41 14.48 -19.24
CA ILE A 76 0.33 13.84 -17.92
C ILE A 76 1.05 14.73 -16.91
N THR A 77 0.57 14.76 -15.67
CA THR A 77 1.24 15.46 -14.56
C THR A 77 2.70 15.03 -14.42
N ASP A 78 3.60 16.01 -14.43
CA ASP A 78 5.02 15.79 -14.17
C ASP A 78 5.27 15.58 -12.66
N LEU A 79 5.77 14.41 -12.28
CA LEU A 79 6.02 14.03 -10.89
C LEU A 79 7.50 14.14 -10.48
N SER A 80 8.35 14.75 -11.31
CA SER A 80 9.79 14.88 -11.06
C SER A 80 10.14 15.88 -9.95
N SER A 81 9.21 16.79 -9.66
CA SER A 81 9.32 17.74 -8.56
C SER A 81 8.61 17.18 -7.33
N TYR A 82 9.31 17.18 -6.20
CA TYR A 82 8.72 16.84 -4.90
C TYR A 82 7.46 17.68 -4.62
N LYS A 83 7.50 18.99 -4.90
CA LYS A 83 6.34 19.88 -4.72
C LYS A 83 5.09 19.39 -5.47
N VAL A 84 5.26 18.91 -6.70
CA VAL A 84 4.14 18.41 -7.50
C VAL A 84 3.68 17.03 -7.03
N LEU A 85 4.63 16.15 -6.70
CA LEU A 85 4.33 14.83 -6.13
C LEU A 85 3.54 14.96 -4.82
N LYS A 86 4.01 15.81 -3.89
CA LYS A 86 3.34 16.11 -2.63
C LYS A 86 1.94 16.68 -2.89
N ALA A 87 1.79 17.65 -3.79
CA ALA A 87 0.49 18.18 -4.13
C ALA A 87 -0.48 17.12 -4.70
N SER A 88 0.03 16.11 -5.42
CA SER A 88 -0.79 14.97 -5.88
C SER A 88 -1.18 14.02 -4.74
N ALA A 89 -0.28 13.80 -3.79
CA ALA A 89 -0.56 13.04 -2.57
C ALA A 89 -1.60 13.75 -1.68
N ASP A 90 -1.43 15.05 -1.43
CA ASP A 90 -2.33 15.88 -0.61
C ASP A 90 -3.74 15.97 -1.20
N LYS A 91 -3.85 15.96 -2.53
CA LYS A 91 -5.15 15.90 -3.25
C LYS A 91 -5.77 14.49 -3.26
N GLY A 92 -5.12 13.49 -2.66
CA GLY A 92 -5.57 12.09 -2.65
C GLY A 92 -5.43 11.37 -3.99
N GLN A 93 -4.95 12.03 -5.04
CA GLN A 93 -4.85 11.45 -6.38
C GLN A 93 -3.86 10.28 -6.39
N LEU A 94 -2.71 10.46 -5.75
CA LEU A 94 -1.69 9.41 -5.70
C LEU A 94 -2.22 8.16 -4.98
N TYR A 95 -2.94 8.33 -3.87
CA TYR A 95 -3.56 7.23 -3.15
C TYR A 95 -4.63 6.52 -4.00
N HIS A 96 -5.51 7.30 -4.62
CA HIS A 96 -6.57 6.80 -5.47
C HIS A 96 -6.03 5.92 -6.60
N TYR A 97 -5.04 6.39 -7.36
CA TYR A 97 -4.51 5.65 -8.50
C TYR A 97 -3.69 4.41 -8.12
N LEU A 98 -2.95 4.46 -7.02
CA LEU A 98 -2.10 3.34 -6.58
C LEU A 98 -2.89 2.26 -5.82
N PHE A 99 -3.86 2.63 -4.99
CA PHE A 99 -4.47 1.69 -4.03
C PHE A 99 -5.95 1.44 -4.24
N GLU A 100 -6.72 2.43 -4.69
CA GLU A 100 -8.17 2.27 -4.91
C GLU A 100 -8.45 1.76 -6.33
N LYS A 101 -8.09 2.57 -7.32
CA LYS A 101 -8.24 2.25 -8.74
C LYS A 101 -7.20 1.23 -9.21
N LYS A 102 -6.01 1.22 -8.58
CA LYS A 102 -4.88 0.33 -8.92
C LYS A 102 -4.52 0.37 -10.41
N SER A 103 -4.60 1.55 -11.02
CA SER A 103 -4.30 1.73 -12.45
C SER A 103 -2.87 2.23 -12.70
N MET A 104 -2.11 2.51 -11.64
CA MET A 104 -0.71 2.95 -11.72
C MET A 104 0.21 2.04 -10.88
N PRO A 105 1.39 1.68 -11.40
CA PRO A 105 1.81 1.86 -12.79
C PRO A 105 0.97 1.02 -13.78
N PRO A 106 0.85 1.40 -15.07
CA PRO A 106 0.06 0.66 -16.04
C PRO A 106 0.56 -0.78 -16.24
N ARG A 107 -0.35 -1.68 -16.66
CA ARG A 107 0.00 -3.07 -16.96
C ARG A 107 1.12 -3.12 -18.01
N GLY A 108 2.13 -3.96 -17.77
CA GLY A 108 3.31 -4.08 -18.65
C GLY A 108 4.41 -3.06 -18.39
N LYS A 109 4.23 -2.13 -17.44
CA LYS A 109 5.32 -1.30 -16.90
C LYS A 109 5.90 -1.93 -15.62
N PRO A 110 7.16 -1.60 -15.25
CA PRO A 110 7.74 -2.01 -13.98
C PRO A 110 6.79 -1.69 -12.81
N GLN A 111 6.61 -2.65 -11.91
CA GLN A 111 5.72 -2.53 -10.76
C GLN A 111 6.55 -2.52 -9.48
N PRO A 112 6.26 -1.62 -8.52
CA PRO A 112 6.82 -1.75 -7.18
C PRO A 112 6.45 -3.10 -6.56
N SER A 113 7.35 -3.64 -5.75
CA SER A 113 7.04 -4.79 -4.90
C SER A 113 5.96 -4.44 -3.87
N PRO A 114 5.29 -5.45 -3.27
CA PRO A 114 4.31 -5.20 -2.20
C PRO A 114 4.86 -4.38 -1.03
N ALA A 115 6.13 -4.58 -0.66
CA ALA A 115 6.78 -3.81 0.40
C ALA A 115 6.97 -2.32 0.01
N GLN A 116 7.37 -2.05 -1.24
CA GLN A 116 7.50 -0.68 -1.75
C GLN A 116 6.15 0.03 -1.85
N PHE A 117 5.08 -0.68 -2.24
CA PHE A 117 3.73 -0.14 -2.19
C PHE A 117 3.30 0.20 -0.76
N GLU A 118 3.68 -0.61 0.22
CA GLU A 118 3.38 -0.32 1.63
C GLU A 118 4.16 0.91 2.12
N GLU A 119 5.42 1.09 1.73
CA GLU A 119 6.16 2.32 2.08
C GLU A 119 5.54 3.57 1.45
N LEU A 120 5.13 3.52 0.17
CA LEU A 120 4.35 4.60 -0.44
C LEU A 120 3.05 4.89 0.31
N ARG A 121 2.34 3.83 0.74
CA ARG A 121 1.09 3.98 1.49
C ARG A 121 1.31 4.69 2.81
N LYS A 122 2.32 4.28 3.58
CA LYS A 122 2.66 4.91 4.85
C LYS A 122 3.05 6.36 4.65
N TRP A 123 3.94 6.63 3.70
CA TRP A 123 4.41 7.97 3.39
C TRP A 123 3.26 8.92 3.02
N ILE A 124 2.33 8.50 2.16
CA ILE A 124 1.14 9.29 1.82
C ILE A 124 0.26 9.53 3.06
N ARG A 125 0.02 8.49 3.88
CA ARG A 125 -0.85 8.59 5.06
C ARG A 125 -0.33 9.53 6.14
N ILE A 126 0.99 9.71 6.25
CA ILE A 126 1.60 10.65 7.19
C ILE A 126 1.77 12.06 6.60
N GLY A 127 1.11 12.35 5.48
CA GLY A 127 1.08 13.69 4.88
C GLY A 127 2.21 13.95 3.87
N ALA A 128 2.84 12.88 3.36
CA ALA A 128 3.93 12.95 2.39
C ALA A 128 5.01 13.95 2.84
N PRO A 129 5.77 13.67 3.93
CA PRO A 129 6.86 14.52 4.39
C PRO A 129 8.04 14.52 3.41
N GLU A 130 8.84 15.60 3.45
CA GLU A 130 10.16 15.63 2.81
C GLU A 130 11.06 14.69 3.60
#